data_AF-A0A961RTU6-F1
#
_entry.id   AF-A0A961RTU6-F1
#
_cell.length_a   1.000
_cell.length_b   1.000
_cell.length_c   1.000
_cell.angle_alpha   90.00
_cell.angle_beta   90.00
_cell.angle_gamma   90.00
#
_symmetry.space_group_name_H-M   'P 1'
#
loop_
_entity.id
_entity.type
_entity.pdbx_description
1 polymer ?
#
loop_
_entity_poly.entity_id
_entity_poly.type
_entity_poly.pdbx_seq_one_letter_code
_entity_poly.pdbx_strand_id
1 'polypeptide(L)'
;AMEALIANLDLLAKRDFVQLSRICGVDHEDIADMVHEIRALDPRPGSAFASDPVQAVVPDVLVTQRPDGSWAIELNPETLPRVLVNRTYYAEISKSCRKDADKTFLTDCLQTANWL
;
A
#
# COMPACT_ATOMS: atom_id res chain seq x y z
N ALA A 1 40.25 -0.55 20.34
CA ALA A 1 40.06 -1.06 18.96
C ALA A 1 38.62 -0.91 18.48
N MET A 2 37.62 -1.56 19.11
CA MET A 2 36.22 -1.55 18.63
C MET A 2 35.59 -0.16 18.51
N GLU A 3 35.79 0.71 19.50
CA GLU A 3 35.32 2.10 19.43
C GLU A 3 35.89 2.86 18.21
N ALA A 4 37.17 2.65 17.90
CA ALA A 4 37.82 3.25 16.74
C ALA A 4 37.28 2.70 15.41
N LEU A 5 36.93 1.41 15.34
CA LEU A 5 36.28 0.80 14.18
C LEU A 5 34.88 1.39 13.95
N ILE A 6 34.08 1.53 15.01
CA ILE A 6 32.72 2.11 14.96
C ILE A 6 32.78 3.60 14.56
N ALA A 7 33.79 4.34 15.01
CA ALA A 7 33.99 5.73 14.61
C ALA A 7 34.40 5.90 13.12
N ASN A 8 34.81 4.82 12.43
CA ASN A 8 35.32 4.84 11.05
C ASN A 8 34.63 3.78 10.15
N LEU A 9 33.31 3.62 10.28
CA LEU A 9 32.53 2.64 9.50
C LEU A 9 32.54 2.91 7.98
N ASP A 10 32.84 4.13 7.54
CA ASP A 10 32.96 4.48 6.13
C ASP A 10 34.17 3.81 5.47
N LEU A 11 35.28 3.65 6.21
CA LEU A 11 36.45 2.90 5.76
C LEU A 11 36.13 1.40 5.65
N LEU A 12 35.31 0.89 6.58
CA LEU A 12 34.83 -0.49 6.53
C LEU A 12 33.93 -0.72 5.31
N ALA A 13 33.05 0.24 4.98
CA ALA A 13 32.22 0.19 3.78
C ALA A 13 33.04 0.18 2.49
N LYS A 14 34.16 0.91 2.47
CA LYS A 14 35.13 0.93 1.35
C LYS A 14 36.07 -0.29 1.32
N ARG A 15 36.02 -1.15 2.35
CA ARG A 15 36.90 -2.32 2.54
C ARG A 15 38.39 -1.94 2.69
N ASP A 16 38.67 -0.75 3.24
CA ASP A 16 40.05 -0.29 3.49
C ASP A 16 40.57 -0.82 4.84
N PHE A 17 40.89 -2.11 4.87
CA PHE A 17 41.38 -2.77 6.08
C PHE A 17 42.79 -2.31 6.49
N VAL A 18 43.59 -1.82 5.55
CA VAL A 18 44.97 -1.36 5.82
C VAL A 18 44.94 -0.09 6.67
N GLN A 19 44.09 0.87 6.30
CA GLN A 19 43.92 2.08 7.09
C GLN A 19 43.25 1.79 8.43
N LEU A 20 42.26 0.89 8.45
CA LEU A 20 41.58 0.48 9.68
C LEU A 20 42.54 -0.20 10.68
N SER A 21 43.43 -1.10 10.23
CA SER A 21 44.42 -1.75 11.12
C SER A 21 45.32 -0.73 11.80
N ARG A 22 45.72 0.32 11.06
CA ARG A 22 46.54 1.42 11.61
C ARG A 22 45.79 2.26 12.64
N ILE A 23 44.53 2.59 12.37
CA ILE A 23 43.70 3.41 13.27
C ILE A 23 43.31 2.63 14.52
N CYS A 24 42.94 1.36 14.36
CA CYS A 24 42.50 0.50 15.46
C CYS A 24 43.67 -0.09 16.27
N GLY A 25 44.88 -0.11 15.70
CA GLY A 25 46.09 -0.63 16.32
C GLY A 25 46.12 -2.16 16.43
N VAL A 26 45.46 -2.86 15.51
CA VAL A 26 45.26 -4.31 15.53
C VAL A 26 45.64 -4.93 14.18
N ASP A 27 45.87 -6.23 14.16
CA ASP A 27 46.21 -6.95 12.93
C ASP A 27 44.97 -7.24 12.06
N HIS A 28 45.16 -8.00 10.98
CA HIS A 28 44.07 -8.30 10.06
C HIS A 28 43.08 -9.34 10.61
N GLU A 29 43.55 -10.28 11.43
CA GLU A 29 42.70 -11.32 12.02
C GLU A 29 41.76 -10.68 13.04
N ASP A 30 42.29 -9.81 13.90
CA ASP A 30 41.52 -9.03 14.86
C ASP A 30 40.45 -8.17 14.17
N ILE A 31 40.77 -7.54 13.03
CA ILE A 31 39.76 -6.79 12.26
C ILE A 31 38.66 -7.70 11.73
N ALA A 32 39.00 -8.89 11.24
CA ALA A 32 38.01 -9.82 10.71
C ALA A 32 37.03 -10.26 11.81
N ASP A 33 37.53 -10.53 13.01
CA ASP A 33 36.72 -10.90 14.17
C ASP A 33 35.82 -9.74 14.62
N MET A 34 36.36 -8.53 14.70
CA MET A 34 35.56 -7.34 15.06
C MET A 34 34.44 -7.06 14.05
N VAL A 35 34.71 -7.25 12.75
CA VAL A 35 33.70 -7.12 11.70
C VAL A 35 32.65 -8.23 11.79
N HIS A 36 33.06 -9.43 12.17
CA HIS A 36 32.14 -10.55 12.40
C HIS A 36 31.15 -10.22 13.54
N GLU A 37 31.63 -9.66 14.65
CA GLU A 37 30.79 -9.23 15.77
C GLU A 37 29.73 -8.20 15.33
N ILE A 38 30.13 -7.17 14.57
CA ILE A 38 29.19 -6.15 14.08
C ILE A 38 28.10 -6.78 13.20
N ARG A 39 28.47 -7.73 12.34
CA ARG A 39 27.51 -8.41 11.43
C ARG A 39 26.59 -9.39 12.15
N ALA A 40 26.98 -9.87 13.32
CA ALA A 40 26.15 -10.74 14.15
C ALA A 40 25.03 -9.96 14.86
N LEU A 41 25.12 -8.63 14.94
CA LEU A 41 24.08 -7.79 15.53
C LEU A 41 22.85 -7.71 14.61
N ASP A 42 21.68 -7.56 15.23
CA ASP A 42 20.44 -7.29 14.51
C ASP A 42 20.44 -5.82 14.04
N PRO A 43 20.40 -5.53 12.73
CA PRO A 43 20.31 -4.17 12.22
C PRO A 43 18.96 -3.50 12.51
N ARG A 44 17.92 -4.27 12.89
CA ARG A 44 16.57 -3.78 13.18
C ARG A 44 16.00 -4.44 14.45
N PRO A 45 16.61 -4.19 15.63
CA PRO A 45 16.20 -4.81 16.89
C PRO A 45 14.76 -4.44 17.30
N GLY A 46 14.28 -3.28 16.85
CA GLY A 46 12.90 -2.82 17.07
C GLY A 46 11.84 -3.58 16.28
N SER A 47 12.22 -4.35 15.24
CA SER A 47 11.26 -5.07 14.39
C SER A 47 10.50 -6.16 15.13
N ALA A 48 11.13 -6.79 16.12
CA ALA A 48 10.47 -7.79 16.98
C ALA A 48 9.35 -7.20 17.85
N PHE A 49 9.30 -5.87 18.00
CA PHE A 49 8.31 -5.16 18.80
C PHE A 49 7.31 -4.38 17.94
N ALA A 50 7.47 -4.43 16.62
CA ALA A 50 6.50 -3.86 15.70
C ALA A 50 5.27 -4.79 15.66
N SER A 51 4.15 -4.31 16.18
CA SER A 51 2.85 -4.91 15.88
C SER A 51 2.37 -4.35 14.56
N ASP A 52 2.06 -5.22 13.58
CA ASP A 52 1.35 -4.75 12.40
C ASP A 52 0.01 -4.16 12.82
N PRO A 53 -0.35 -2.95 12.33
CA PRO A 53 -1.67 -2.42 12.56
C PRO A 53 -2.69 -3.40 11.97
N VAL A 54 -3.73 -3.71 12.75
CA VAL A 54 -4.84 -4.55 12.28
C VAL A 54 -5.40 -3.92 11.00
N GLN A 55 -5.23 -4.60 9.88
CA GLN A 55 -5.85 -4.18 8.63
C GLN A 55 -7.33 -4.52 8.70
N ALA A 56 -8.16 -3.49 8.91
CA ALA A 56 -9.60 -3.63 8.82
C ALA A 56 -9.96 -3.88 7.35
N VAL A 57 -10.33 -5.13 7.03
CA VAL A 57 -10.87 -5.48 5.72
C VAL A 57 -12.33 -5.10 5.69
N VAL A 58 -12.71 -4.21 4.77
CA VAL A 58 -14.13 -3.89 4.51
C VAL A 58 -14.73 -5.05 3.71
N PRO A 59 -15.80 -5.71 4.19
CA PRO A 59 -16.38 -6.85 3.50
C PRO A 59 -17.26 -6.41 2.33
N ASP A 60 -17.37 -7.26 1.30
CA ASP A 60 -18.32 -7.05 0.20
C ASP A 60 -19.75 -7.46 0.57
N VAL A 61 -19.90 -8.33 1.58
CA VAL A 61 -21.18 -8.91 2.01
C VAL A 61 -21.33 -8.79 3.52
N LEU A 62 -22.49 -8.31 3.96
CA LEU A 62 -22.92 -8.24 5.34
C LEU A 62 -23.86 -9.41 5.64
N VAL A 63 -23.55 -10.17 6.68
CA VAL A 63 -24.36 -11.32 7.13
C VAL A 63 -24.82 -11.07 8.56
N THR A 64 -26.13 -11.02 8.78
CA THR A 64 -26.74 -10.78 10.11
C THR A 64 -27.78 -11.84 10.43
N GLN A 65 -27.85 -12.25 11.69
CA GLN A 65 -28.87 -13.21 12.13
C GLN A 65 -30.18 -12.46 12.39
N ARG A 66 -31.28 -12.95 11.84
CA ARG A 66 -32.63 -12.42 12.08
C ARG A 66 -33.22 -13.02 13.38
N PRO A 67 -34.20 -12.34 14.00
CA PRO A 67 -34.87 -12.83 15.22
C PRO A 67 -35.57 -14.19 15.09
N ASP A 68 -35.94 -14.59 13.88
CA ASP A 68 -36.55 -15.89 13.58
C ASP A 68 -35.51 -17.02 13.40
N GLY A 69 -34.22 -16.72 13.60
CA GLY A 69 -33.11 -17.66 13.45
C GLY A 69 -32.59 -17.80 12.01
N SER A 70 -33.20 -17.11 11.03
CA SER A 70 -32.71 -17.07 9.65
C SER A 70 -31.53 -16.12 9.47
N TRP A 71 -30.83 -16.20 8.33
CA TRP A 71 -29.75 -15.27 7.97
C TRP A 71 -30.23 -14.21 6.97
N ALA A 72 -29.92 -12.95 7.26
CA ALA A 72 -29.98 -11.85 6.30
C ALA A 72 -28.59 -11.67 5.67
N ILE A 73 -28.55 -11.66 4.35
CA ILE A 73 -27.33 -11.53 3.55
C ILE A 73 -27.56 -10.35 2.61
N GLU A 74 -26.72 -9.33 2.71
CA GLU A 74 -26.83 -8.09 1.94
C GLU A 74 -25.46 -7.69 1.39
N LEU A 75 -25.41 -7.04 0.23
CA LEU A 75 -24.17 -6.44 -0.27
C LEU A 75 -23.82 -5.20 0.56
N ASN A 76 -22.54 -4.97 0.79
CA ASN A 76 -22.08 -3.77 1.46
C ASN A 76 -22.19 -2.55 0.52
N PRO A 77 -23.07 -1.57 0.80
CA PRO A 77 -23.19 -0.38 -0.05
C PRO A 77 -21.96 0.52 0.00
N GLU A 78 -21.10 0.38 1.02
CA GLU A 78 -19.86 1.17 1.14
C GLU A 78 -18.79 0.74 0.13
N THR A 79 -18.82 -0.52 -0.33
CA THR A 79 -17.90 -1.00 -1.37
C THR A 79 -18.41 -0.77 -2.80
N LEU A 80 -19.67 -0.33 -2.95
CA LEU A 80 -20.29 -0.12 -4.26
C LEU A 80 -20.17 1.34 -4.73
N PRO A 81 -19.73 1.58 -5.98
CA PRO A 81 -19.71 2.91 -6.54
C PRO A 81 -21.14 3.43 -6.72
N ARG A 82 -21.41 4.66 -6.25
CA ARG A 82 -22.71 5.33 -6.44
C ARG A 82 -22.73 6.05 -7.78
N VAL A 83 -23.36 5.44 -8.77
CA VAL A 83 -23.57 6.07 -10.09
C VAL A 83 -24.95 6.72 -10.13
N LEU A 84 -25.01 7.97 -10.61
CA LEU A 84 -26.25 8.72 -10.77
C LEU A 84 -26.38 9.21 -12.21
N VAL A 85 -27.52 8.89 -12.84
CA VAL A 85 -27.83 9.38 -14.18
C VAL A 85 -28.49 10.75 -14.08
N ASN A 86 -27.86 11.78 -14.65
CA ASN A 86 -28.42 13.13 -14.70
C ASN A 86 -29.54 13.24 -15.77
N ARG A 87 -30.76 12.93 -15.36
CA ARG A 87 -31.96 12.98 -16.22
C ARG A 87 -32.35 14.40 -16.62
N THR A 88 -32.04 15.40 -15.79
CA THR A 88 -32.32 16.81 -16.08
C THR A 88 -31.49 17.28 -17.26
N TYR A 89 -30.20 16.96 -17.26
CA TYR A 89 -29.29 17.29 -18.36
C TYR A 89 -29.71 16.61 -19.67
N TYR A 90 -30.05 15.31 -19.62
CA TYR A 90 -30.61 14.62 -20.79
C TYR A 90 -31.85 15.33 -21.36
N ALA A 91 -32.78 15.75 -20.50
CA ALA A 91 -34.00 16.44 -20.89
C ALA A 91 -33.76 17.86 -21.46
N GLU A 92 -32.69 18.54 -21.04
CA GLU A 92 -32.27 19.82 -21.59
C GLU A 92 -31.69 19.68 -22.99
N ILE A 93 -30.73 18.78 -23.17
CA ILE A 93 -30.01 18.62 -24.44
C ILE A 93 -30.92 18.01 -25.50
N SER A 94 -31.77 17.05 -25.14
CA SER A 94 -32.70 16.39 -26.07
C SER A 94 -33.65 17.38 -26.74
N LYS A 95 -33.99 18.50 -26.09
CA LYS A 95 -34.79 19.60 -26.69
C LYS A 95 -34.01 20.43 -27.70
N SER A 96 -32.68 20.47 -27.58
CA SER A 96 -31.78 21.24 -28.45
C SER A 96 -31.30 20.45 -29.68
N CYS A 97 -31.46 19.12 -29.68
CA CYS A 97 -31.06 18.26 -30.78
C CYS A 97 -31.95 18.41 -32.02
N ARG A 98 -31.34 18.87 -33.13
CA ARG A 98 -32.04 19.07 -34.41
C ARG A 98 -31.80 17.95 -35.42
N LYS A 99 -30.67 17.24 -35.33
CA LYS A 99 -30.33 16.13 -36.22
C LYS A 99 -30.80 14.81 -35.62
N ASP A 100 -31.28 13.90 -36.46
CA ASP A 100 -31.74 12.59 -35.98
C ASP A 100 -30.60 11.73 -35.44
N ALA A 101 -29.39 11.84 -36.00
CA ALA A 101 -28.20 11.17 -35.48
C ALA A 101 -27.91 11.53 -34.01
N ASP A 102 -28.08 12.81 -33.64
CA ASP A 102 -27.82 13.29 -32.27
C ASP A 102 -28.86 12.73 -31.27
N LYS A 103 -30.12 12.58 -31.71
CA LYS A 103 -31.20 12.01 -30.89
C LYS A 103 -30.99 10.53 -30.63
N THR A 104 -30.59 9.78 -31.65
CA THR A 104 -30.27 8.36 -31.52
C THR A 104 -29.10 8.17 -30.56
N PHE A 105 -28.02 8.93 -30.73
CA PHE A 105 -26.86 8.88 -29.85
C PHE A 105 -27.22 9.13 -28.37
N LEU A 106 -27.99 10.19 -28.08
CA LEU A 106 -28.41 10.47 -26.71
C LEU A 106 -29.27 9.36 -26.12
N THR A 107 -30.19 8.80 -26.91
CA THR A 107 -31.06 7.70 -26.48
C THR A 107 -30.24 6.46 -26.14
N ASP A 108 -29.26 6.12 -26.97
CA ASP A 108 -28.35 5.00 -26.75
C ASP A 108 -27.53 5.20 -25.46
N CYS A 109 -26.96 6.40 -25.26
CA CYS A 109 -26.24 6.74 -24.04
C CYS A 109 -27.12 6.60 -22.79
N LEU A 110 -28.39 7.02 -22.84
CA LEU A 110 -29.32 6.88 -21.73
C LEU A 110 -29.69 5.41 -21.47
N GLN A 111 -29.84 4.60 -22.52
CA GLN A 111 -30.10 3.17 -22.39
C GLN A 111 -28.92 2.44 -21.76
N THR A 112 -27.69 2.71 -22.21
CA THR A 112 -26.48 2.17 -21.60
C THR A 112 -26.37 2.57 -20.12
N ALA A 113 -26.67 3.82 -19.79
CA ALA A 113 -26.60 4.32 -18.42
C ALA A 113 -27.66 3.73 -17.47
N ASN A 114 -28.81 3.25 -17.96
CA ASN A 114 -29.80 2.55 -17.13
C ASN A 114 -29.50 1.05 -16.97
N TRP A 115 -28.60 0.50 -17.80
CA TRP A 115 -28.20 -0.90 -17.73
C TRP A 115 -27.03 -1.14 -16.74
N LEU A 116 -26.24 -0.10 -16.49
CA LEU A 116 -25.19 -0.03 -15.46
C LEU A 116 -25.79 0.29 -14.08
#